data_AF-A0A3P6AEW1-F1
#
_entry.id   AF-A0A3P6AEW1-F1
#
_cell.length_a   1.000
_cell.length_b   1.000
_cell.length_c   1.000
_cell.angle_alpha   90.00
_cell.angle_beta   90.00
_cell.angle_gamma   90.00
#
_symmetry.space_group_name_H-M   'P 1'
#
loop_
_entity.id
_entity.type
_entity.pdbx_description
1 polymer ?
#
loop_
_entity_poly.entity_id
_entity_poly.type
_entity_poly.pdbx_seq_one_letter_code
_entity_poly.pdbx_strand_id
1 'polypeptide(L)'
;MNTFDKEHFNVEVKNGCFDLPFELQPETIAIQEAVKVILKGLNEDINREGIKRTPFRVAKALRQGTRGYKQKVKDFVQSALFPETGLDDGEAGGVGGLVVIRDLDHYSYCESCLLPFKVKCHVGYVPSGGRVLGLSKFSRVADVFAKRLQEPQRLAEEICSGLQRWVEPSGVAVVLQCSHPHYDGFVEATVTSGSGGFEDESSELWCEFLSLLKFKLRRDVSVGGWCPFVIENSSKEADSGMVSAVVSILKALGEDPSRKELVSTPTRFLKWMMKFQNVNFEMKLNRFDCKLEERRLCCEMNIKFWSMCEHHLLPFYGVVHIGYFCGDDEHNKAVERSLVESIVKFYGFKLQVQERMTRQIAETLSPQVNGDIIVVAEAEHTCMISRGIEKFGSSTATVAVLGRFSSDLSARTKFLESIQKTK
;
A
#
# COMPACT_ATOMS: atom_id res chain seq x y z
N MET A 1 -36.08 22.15 -12.34
CA MET A 1 -35.78 23.38 -11.57
C MET A 1 -34.98 22.95 -10.36
N ASN A 2 -33.81 23.57 -10.16
CA ASN A 2 -32.86 23.42 -9.04
C ASN A 2 -32.01 22.13 -9.05
N THR A 3 -30.67 22.15 -8.98
CA THR A 3 -29.68 23.22 -8.75
C THR A 3 -28.34 22.74 -9.32
N PHE A 4 -27.75 23.51 -10.22
CA PHE A 4 -26.35 23.36 -10.61
C PHE A 4 -25.50 23.88 -9.44
N ASP A 5 -24.77 23.00 -8.76
CA ASP A 5 -23.70 23.42 -7.85
C ASP A 5 -22.57 24.04 -8.67
N LYS A 6 -22.58 25.37 -8.72
CA LYS A 6 -21.40 26.17 -9.10
C LYS A 6 -20.40 26.05 -7.95
N GLU A 7 -19.43 25.15 -8.09
CA GLU A 7 -18.23 25.18 -7.25
C GLU A 7 -17.55 26.55 -7.44
N HIS A 8 -17.57 27.36 -6.39
CA HIS A 8 -16.82 28.60 -6.32
C HIS A 8 -15.32 28.30 -6.34
N PHE A 9 -14.67 28.65 -7.45
CA PHE A 9 -13.20 28.70 -7.54
C PHE A 9 -12.69 29.83 -6.63
N ASN A 10 -12.32 29.48 -5.40
CA ASN A 10 -11.52 30.37 -4.56
C ASN A 10 -10.07 30.33 -5.06
N VAL A 11 -9.69 31.37 -5.81
CA VAL A 11 -8.30 31.63 -6.19
C VAL A 11 -7.66 32.40 -5.04
N GLU A 12 -6.83 31.73 -4.23
CA GLU A 12 -5.98 32.42 -3.25
C GLU A 12 -4.76 33.02 -3.97
N VAL A 13 -4.66 34.35 -3.95
CA VAL A 13 -3.52 35.07 -4.50
C VAL A 13 -2.41 35.14 -3.45
N LYS A 14 -1.31 34.42 -3.66
CA LYS A 14 -0.04 34.67 -2.97
C LYS A 14 1.06 34.91 -4.00
N ASN A 15 1.68 36.10 -3.92
CA ASN A 15 2.94 36.47 -4.55
C ASN A 15 3.05 36.37 -6.09
N GLY A 16 2.11 36.98 -6.82
CA GLY A 16 2.36 37.43 -8.21
C GLY A 16 2.59 36.34 -9.27
N CYS A 17 2.44 35.06 -8.92
CA CYS A 17 2.44 33.94 -9.86
C CYS A 17 1.03 33.31 -9.85
N PHE A 18 0.42 33.14 -11.02
CA PHE A 18 -0.85 32.44 -11.13
C PHE A 18 -0.61 30.95 -10.88
N ASP A 19 -0.82 30.49 -9.65
CA ASP A 19 -0.82 29.06 -9.35
C ASP A 19 -2.08 28.44 -9.97
N LEU A 20 -1.88 27.73 -11.09
CA LEU A 20 -2.95 26.97 -11.74
C LEU A 20 -3.57 26.00 -10.73
N PRO A 21 -4.92 25.83 -10.74
CA PRO A 21 -5.59 24.78 -9.99
C PRO A 21 -4.89 23.43 -10.23
N PHE A 22 -4.77 22.60 -9.19
CA PHE A 22 -4.00 21.34 -9.25
C PHE A 22 -4.34 20.48 -10.47
N GLU A 23 -5.62 20.44 -10.85
CA GLU A 23 -6.16 19.72 -12.02
C GLU A 23 -5.64 20.22 -13.37
N LEU A 24 -5.32 21.51 -13.46
CA LEU A 24 -4.87 22.19 -14.68
C LEU A 24 -3.34 22.30 -14.77
N GLN A 25 -2.60 21.83 -13.74
CA GLN A 25 -1.15 21.83 -13.78
C GLN A 25 -0.62 20.87 -14.86
N PRO A 26 0.38 21.26 -15.67
CA PRO A 26 0.87 20.46 -16.79
C PRO A 26 1.28 19.04 -16.38
N GLU A 27 1.95 18.88 -15.24
CA GLU A 27 2.34 17.55 -14.73
C GLU A 27 1.12 16.69 -14.38
N THR A 28 0.06 17.29 -13.82
CA THR A 28 -1.18 16.57 -13.50
C THR A 28 -1.86 16.09 -14.77
N ILE A 29 -1.92 16.94 -15.81
CA ILE A 29 -2.51 16.58 -17.11
C ILE A 29 -1.69 15.47 -17.77
N ALA A 30 -0.36 15.57 -17.77
CA ALA A 30 0.52 14.56 -18.35
C ALA A 30 0.32 13.18 -17.71
N ILE A 31 0.21 13.10 -16.37
CA ILE A 31 -0.08 11.83 -15.69
C ILE A 31 -1.48 11.31 -16.04
N GLN A 32 -2.49 12.19 -16.10
CA GLN A 32 -3.85 11.79 -16.48
C GLN A 32 -3.90 11.16 -17.89
N GLU A 33 -3.26 11.78 -18.88
CA GLU A 33 -3.22 11.25 -20.24
C GLU A 33 -2.45 9.93 -20.31
N ALA A 34 -1.33 9.81 -19.59
CA ALA A 34 -0.60 8.56 -19.48
C ALA A 34 -1.45 7.44 -18.86
N VAL A 35 -2.20 7.72 -17.80
CA VAL A 35 -3.10 6.73 -17.17
C VAL A 35 -4.23 6.31 -18.12
N LYS A 36 -4.76 7.22 -18.94
CA LYS A 36 -5.75 6.85 -19.97
C LYS A 36 -5.16 5.88 -21.00
N VAL A 37 -3.90 6.08 -21.43
CA VAL A 37 -3.21 5.16 -22.34
C VAL A 37 -3.04 3.78 -21.68
N ILE A 38 -2.63 3.75 -20.41
CA ILE A 38 -2.50 2.50 -19.65
C ILE A 38 -3.85 1.77 -19.53
N LEU A 39 -4.93 2.47 -19.17
CA LEU A 39 -6.27 1.88 -19.08
C LEU A 39 -6.75 1.29 -20.41
N LYS A 40 -6.51 2.00 -21.54
CA LYS A 40 -6.83 1.47 -22.87
C LYS A 40 -6.00 0.23 -23.21
N GLY A 41 -4.71 0.23 -22.89
CA GLY A 41 -3.84 -0.94 -23.04
C GLY A 41 -4.23 -2.11 -22.12
N LEU A 42 -4.95 -1.81 -21.03
CA LEU A 42 -5.60 -2.81 -20.18
C LEU A 42 -6.98 -3.26 -20.70
N ASN A 43 -7.38 -2.90 -21.92
CA ASN A 43 -8.68 -3.19 -22.51
C ASN A 43 -9.88 -2.67 -21.68
N GLU A 44 -9.70 -1.59 -20.92
CA GLU A 44 -10.76 -0.97 -20.13
C GLU A 44 -11.48 0.14 -20.92
N ASP A 45 -12.80 0.25 -20.73
CA ASP A 45 -13.56 1.42 -21.18
C ASP A 45 -13.33 2.59 -20.23
N ILE A 46 -12.50 3.55 -20.65
CA ILE A 46 -12.16 4.74 -19.86
C ILE A 46 -13.36 5.63 -19.49
N ASN A 47 -14.52 5.45 -20.13
CA ASN A 47 -15.71 6.23 -19.85
C ASN A 47 -16.63 5.59 -18.81
N ARG A 48 -16.38 4.33 -18.41
CA ARG A 48 -17.22 3.67 -17.39
C ARG A 48 -17.11 4.42 -16.06
N GLU A 49 -18.24 4.52 -15.37
CA GLU A 49 -18.39 5.33 -14.15
C GLU A 49 -17.33 5.05 -13.08
N GLY A 50 -16.95 3.78 -12.89
CA GLY A 50 -15.95 3.37 -11.89
C GLY A 50 -14.53 3.91 -12.13
N ILE A 51 -14.12 4.18 -13.37
CA ILE A 51 -12.75 4.61 -13.70
C ILE A 51 -12.64 5.93 -14.46
N LYS A 52 -13.75 6.56 -14.80
CA LYS A 52 -13.76 7.89 -15.44
C LYS A 52 -12.91 8.92 -14.68
N ARG A 53 -12.90 8.83 -13.35
CA ARG A 53 -12.09 9.70 -12.46
C ARG A 53 -10.73 9.08 -12.06
N THR A 54 -10.44 7.84 -12.43
CA THR A 54 -9.19 7.15 -12.08
C THR A 54 -7.94 7.89 -12.56
N PRO A 55 -7.86 8.42 -13.79
CA PRO A 55 -6.70 9.20 -14.22
C PRO A 55 -6.34 10.33 -13.25
N PHE A 56 -7.34 11.12 -12.85
CA PHE A 56 -7.14 12.20 -11.89
C PHE A 56 -6.75 11.68 -10.50
N ARG A 57 -7.43 10.62 -10.02
CA ARG A 57 -7.16 10.01 -8.71
C ARG A 57 -5.74 9.46 -8.60
N VAL A 58 -5.20 8.90 -9.68
CA VAL A 58 -3.82 8.41 -9.79
C VAL A 58 -2.84 9.56 -9.84
N ALA A 59 -3.08 10.57 -10.69
CA ALA A 59 -2.24 11.77 -10.76
C ALA A 59 -2.11 12.46 -9.39
N LYS A 60 -3.23 12.61 -8.68
CA LYS A 60 -3.26 13.16 -7.33
C LYS A 60 -2.44 12.33 -6.34
N ALA A 61 -2.59 11.00 -6.36
CA ALA A 61 -1.88 10.10 -5.45
C ALA A 61 -0.37 10.14 -5.69
N LEU A 62 0.07 10.01 -6.94
CA LEU A 62 1.49 10.02 -7.29
C LEU A 62 2.14 11.35 -6.92
N ARG A 63 1.56 12.49 -7.30
CA ARG A 63 2.12 13.81 -6.97
C ARG A 63 2.14 14.09 -5.46
N GLN A 64 1.15 13.59 -4.70
CA GLN A 64 1.16 13.70 -3.24
C GLN A 64 2.23 12.82 -2.61
N GLY A 65 2.36 11.56 -3.05
CA GLY A 65 3.36 10.64 -2.52
C GLY A 65 4.77 10.85 -3.06
N THR A 66 4.97 11.78 -4.00
CA THR A 66 6.30 12.27 -4.43
C THR A 66 6.55 13.74 -4.06
N ARG A 67 5.75 14.32 -3.14
CA ARG A 67 5.91 15.72 -2.71
C ARG A 67 7.27 16.03 -2.09
N GLY A 68 7.97 15.00 -1.59
CA GLY A 68 9.25 15.10 -0.90
C GLY A 68 10.38 15.66 -1.78
N TYR A 69 10.28 15.56 -3.12
CA TYR A 69 11.23 16.20 -4.03
C TYR A 69 11.19 17.75 -3.94
N LYS A 70 10.05 18.32 -3.54
CA LYS A 70 9.86 19.77 -3.43
C LYS A 70 10.07 20.29 -1.99
N GLN A 71 10.43 19.41 -1.06
CA GLN A 71 10.60 19.74 0.36
C GLN A 71 12.07 19.70 0.76
N LYS A 72 12.45 20.54 1.74
CA LYS A 72 13.80 20.57 2.29
C LYS A 72 13.75 20.28 3.78
N VAL A 73 14.68 19.43 4.26
CA VAL A 73 14.79 19.06 5.68
C VAL A 73 14.93 20.30 6.58
N LYS A 74 15.76 21.26 6.15
CA LYS A 74 16.02 22.53 6.85
C LYS A 74 14.74 23.23 7.33
N ASP A 75 13.72 23.26 6.48
CA ASP A 75 12.48 24.00 6.73
C ASP A 75 11.69 23.45 7.93
N PHE A 76 11.87 22.16 8.25
CA PHE A 76 11.20 21.50 9.37
C PHE A 76 12.00 21.56 10.68
N VAL A 77 13.33 21.59 10.57
CA VAL A 77 14.25 21.51 11.73
C VAL A 77 14.48 22.87 12.37
N GLN A 78 14.72 23.92 11.57
CA GLN A 78 15.12 25.24 12.10
C GLN A 78 14.09 25.91 13.02
N SER A 79 12.81 25.57 12.88
CA SER A 79 11.72 26.10 13.71
C SER A 79 11.50 25.36 15.03
N ALA A 80 12.30 24.32 15.35
CA ALA A 80 11.97 23.38 16.42
C ALA A 80 13.18 22.77 17.14
N LEU A 81 14.33 23.45 17.10
CA LEU A 81 15.43 23.17 18.01
C LEU A 81 15.18 23.92 19.32
N PHE A 82 15.07 23.18 20.42
CA PHE A 82 14.84 23.75 21.74
C PHE A 82 16.13 23.65 22.58
N PRO A 83 16.49 24.71 23.33
CA PRO A 83 17.52 24.59 24.35
C PRO A 83 17.01 23.66 25.45
N GLU A 84 17.86 22.73 25.88
CA GLU A 84 17.56 21.82 26.98
C GLU A 84 17.64 22.60 28.31
N THR A 85 16.55 22.65 29.06
CA THR A 85 16.51 23.28 30.40
C THR A 85 17.01 22.31 31.47
N GLY A 86 18.14 22.60 32.12
CA GLY A 86 18.54 21.93 33.38
C GLY A 86 19.96 21.34 33.50
N LEU A 87 20.95 21.84 32.78
CA LEU A 87 22.33 21.33 32.84
C LEU A 87 23.18 22.05 33.91
N ASP A 88 23.18 21.54 35.15
CA ASP A 88 24.26 21.74 36.12
C ASP A 88 24.89 20.35 36.43
N ASP A 89 26.18 20.21 36.12
CA ASP A 89 27.19 19.21 36.53
C ASP A 89 26.73 17.91 37.23
N GLY A 90 26.13 16.98 36.49
CA GLY A 90 25.87 15.63 36.99
C GLY A 90 25.87 14.55 35.91
N GLU A 91 26.72 13.53 36.05
CA GLU A 91 26.78 12.29 35.22
C GLU A 91 25.64 11.29 35.52
N ALA A 92 24.48 11.83 35.89
CA ALA A 92 23.20 11.15 35.96
C ALA A 92 22.10 12.18 35.64
N GLY A 93 22.29 12.90 34.52
CA GLY A 93 21.73 14.24 34.28
C GLY A 93 21.02 14.39 32.93
N GLY A 94 20.31 15.50 32.75
CA GLY A 94 19.44 15.73 31.59
C GLY A 94 20.10 16.26 30.31
N VAL A 95 20.28 15.54 29.20
CA VAL A 95 20.87 14.19 28.99
C VAL A 95 21.80 14.23 27.75
N GLY A 96 23.10 13.99 27.92
CA GLY A 96 24.07 13.76 26.82
C GLY A 96 24.04 12.32 26.25
N GLY A 97 22.94 11.60 26.40
CA GLY A 97 22.80 10.16 26.14
C GLY A 97 21.85 9.83 24.98
N LEU A 98 21.65 8.54 24.73
CA LEU A 98 20.83 8.05 23.60
C LEU A 98 19.33 8.37 23.76
N VAL A 99 18.76 9.03 22.75
CA VAL A 99 17.32 9.26 22.58
C VAL A 99 16.79 8.35 21.46
N VAL A 100 15.69 7.64 21.73
CA VAL A 100 15.10 6.67 20.79
C VAL A 100 13.66 7.03 20.43
N ILE A 101 13.39 7.19 19.13
CA ILE A 101 12.08 7.38 18.52
C ILE A 101 11.73 6.11 17.74
N ARG A 102 10.53 5.55 17.96
CA ARG A 102 10.12 4.26 17.40
C ARG A 102 8.77 4.37 16.70
N ASP A 103 8.53 3.39 15.83
CA ASP A 103 7.23 3.16 15.19
C ASP A 103 6.70 4.39 14.42
N LEU A 104 7.60 5.10 13.72
CA LEU A 104 7.19 6.14 12.79
C LEU A 104 6.70 5.51 11.49
N ASP A 105 5.38 5.47 11.31
CA ASP A 105 4.77 4.91 10.11
C ASP A 105 4.88 5.89 8.92
N HIS A 106 5.46 5.39 7.83
CA HIS A 106 5.62 6.07 6.55
C HIS A 106 5.30 5.11 5.40
N TYR A 107 5.16 5.66 4.20
CA TYR A 107 5.19 4.87 2.97
C TYR A 107 6.05 5.59 1.96
N SER A 108 6.57 4.83 1.00
CA SER A 108 7.27 5.35 -0.16
C SER A 108 6.86 4.59 -1.41
N TYR A 109 7.19 5.11 -2.58
CA TYR A 109 7.04 4.37 -3.84
C TYR A 109 8.33 3.64 -4.18
N CYS A 110 8.24 2.37 -4.55
CA CYS A 110 9.40 1.59 -4.97
C CYS A 110 9.88 2.10 -6.32
N GLU A 111 11.11 2.59 -6.40
CA GLU A 111 11.66 3.12 -7.65
C GLU A 111 11.72 2.08 -8.76
N SER A 112 11.79 0.79 -8.40
CA SER A 112 11.84 -0.30 -9.36
C SER A 112 10.49 -0.63 -10.01
N CYS A 113 9.37 -0.45 -9.32
CA CYS A 113 8.06 -0.91 -9.83
C CYS A 113 6.90 0.07 -9.65
N LEU A 114 7.13 1.26 -9.12
CA LEU A 114 6.12 2.30 -8.83
C LEU A 114 5.01 1.89 -7.86
N LEU A 115 5.12 0.73 -7.20
CA LEU A 115 4.18 0.33 -6.16
C LEU A 115 4.55 0.95 -4.81
N PRO A 116 3.55 1.34 -4.01
CA PRO A 116 3.80 1.81 -2.66
C PRO A 116 4.24 0.65 -1.76
N PHE A 117 5.18 0.94 -0.87
CA PHE A 117 5.61 0.04 0.19
C PHE A 117 5.50 0.72 1.56
N LYS A 118 5.18 -0.07 2.58
CA LYS A 118 5.09 0.41 3.96
C LYS A 118 6.50 0.56 4.52
N VAL A 119 6.75 1.59 5.32
CA VAL A 119 8.01 1.86 6.00
C VAL A 119 7.70 2.14 7.45
N LYS A 120 8.25 1.35 8.36
CA LYS A 120 8.27 1.64 9.77
C LYS A 120 9.68 2.10 10.15
N CYS A 121 9.80 3.36 10.51
CA CYS A 121 11.07 4.04 10.78
C CYS A 121 11.32 4.16 12.28
N HIS A 122 12.53 3.82 12.69
CA HIS A 122 13.03 3.99 14.04
C HIS A 122 14.33 4.80 13.99
N VAL A 123 14.48 5.75 14.91
CA VAL A 123 15.63 6.66 14.97
C VAL A 123 16.22 6.61 16.38
N GLY A 124 17.51 6.32 16.48
CA GLY A 124 18.31 6.56 17.68
C GLY A 124 19.24 7.73 17.44
N TYR A 125 19.37 8.68 18.36
CA TYR A 125 20.36 9.74 18.24
C TYR A 125 20.88 10.21 19.59
N VAL A 126 22.10 10.74 19.62
CA VAL A 126 22.72 11.34 20.81
C VAL A 126 22.74 12.86 20.62
N PRO A 127 21.91 13.64 21.36
CA PRO A 127 21.89 15.09 21.26
C PRO A 127 23.27 15.70 21.53
N SER A 128 23.53 16.86 20.92
CA SER A 128 24.76 17.63 21.15
C SER A 128 24.46 19.12 21.27
N GLY A 129 25.32 19.85 21.97
CA GLY A 129 25.22 21.31 22.08
C GLY A 129 23.96 21.82 22.80
N GLY A 130 23.37 21.01 23.69
CA GLY A 130 22.19 21.38 24.48
C GLY A 130 20.92 21.59 23.64
N ARG A 131 20.83 20.98 22.45
CA ARG A 131 19.68 21.11 21.54
C ARG A 131 19.00 19.77 21.36
N VAL A 132 17.68 19.75 21.54
CA VAL A 132 16.82 18.57 21.31
C VAL A 132 15.83 18.88 20.19
N LEU A 133 15.66 17.94 19.27
CA LEU A 133 14.66 18.05 18.21
C LEU A 133 13.30 17.56 18.71
N GLY A 134 12.25 18.36 18.52
CA GLY A 134 10.89 17.94 18.87
C GLY A 134 10.45 16.66 18.14
N LEU A 135 9.83 15.71 18.86
CA LEU A 135 9.51 14.36 18.37
C LEU A 135 8.79 14.34 17.01
N SER A 136 7.81 15.24 16.81
CA SER A 136 7.06 15.31 15.55
C SER A 136 7.90 15.67 14.32
N LYS A 137 9.12 16.22 14.51
CA LYS A 137 10.00 16.61 13.41
C LYS A 137 10.76 15.43 12.83
N PHE A 138 11.07 14.38 13.59
CA PHE A 138 11.68 13.16 13.06
C PHE A 138 10.83 12.54 11.95
N SER A 139 9.53 12.40 12.21
CA SER A 139 8.57 11.94 11.20
C SER A 139 8.56 12.88 9.99
N ARG A 140 8.56 14.21 10.18
CA ARG A 140 8.60 15.16 9.04
C ARG A 140 9.88 15.08 8.22
N VAL A 141 11.04 14.87 8.85
CA VAL A 141 12.32 14.67 8.16
C VAL A 141 12.28 13.37 7.35
N ALA A 142 11.80 12.29 7.96
CA ALA A 142 11.60 11.02 7.26
C ALA A 142 10.65 11.18 6.06
N ASP A 143 9.57 11.95 6.21
CA ASP A 143 8.58 12.20 5.15
C ASP A 143 9.18 12.92 3.93
N VAL A 144 10.16 13.82 4.11
CA VAL A 144 10.85 14.49 2.98
C VAL A 144 11.47 13.47 2.02
N PHE A 145 12.02 12.38 2.56
CA PHE A 145 12.68 11.34 1.79
C PHE A 145 11.72 10.21 1.41
N ALA A 146 10.83 9.81 2.31
CA ALA A 146 9.85 8.76 2.06
C ALA A 146 8.81 9.16 1.00
N LYS A 147 8.49 10.45 0.84
CA LYS A 147 7.60 10.92 -0.24
C LYS A 147 8.36 11.10 -1.55
N ARG A 148 9.02 10.04 -2.02
CA ARG A 148 9.80 9.95 -3.27
C ARG A 148 9.69 8.55 -3.87
N LEU A 149 10.32 8.34 -5.03
CA LEU A 149 10.67 7.01 -5.51
C LEU A 149 11.95 6.56 -4.78
N GLN A 150 11.90 5.43 -4.09
CA GLN A 150 12.96 4.98 -3.19
C GLN A 150 13.27 3.49 -3.32
N GLU A 151 14.46 3.18 -2.83
CA GLU A 151 14.91 1.87 -2.38
C GLU A 151 15.16 1.95 -0.86
N PRO A 152 14.84 0.90 -0.06
CA PRO A 152 14.94 0.94 1.39
C PRO A 152 16.28 1.43 1.95
N GLN A 153 17.40 0.88 1.47
CA GLN A 153 18.74 1.23 1.98
C GLN A 153 19.04 2.72 1.72
N ARG A 154 18.79 3.19 0.49
CA ARG A 154 18.93 4.61 0.13
C ARG A 154 18.07 5.51 1.02
N LEU A 155 16.82 5.11 1.28
CA LEU A 155 15.92 5.86 2.16
C LEU A 155 16.50 5.97 3.59
N ALA A 156 17.05 4.89 4.15
CA ALA A 156 17.67 4.91 5.46
C ALA A 156 18.87 5.87 5.52
N GLU A 157 19.73 5.82 4.50
CA GLU A 157 20.91 6.68 4.35
C GLU A 157 20.54 8.17 4.21
N GLU A 158 19.54 8.49 3.40
CA GLU A 158 19.08 9.87 3.21
C GLU A 158 18.48 10.45 4.49
N ILE A 159 17.67 9.67 5.23
CA ILE A 159 17.12 10.09 6.52
C ILE A 159 18.24 10.30 7.53
N CYS A 160 19.17 9.35 7.65
CA CYS A 160 20.31 9.40 8.55
C CYS A 160 21.18 10.65 8.27
N SER A 161 21.56 10.85 7.01
CA SER A 161 22.34 12.02 6.58
C SER A 161 21.59 13.34 6.79
N GLY A 162 20.28 13.36 6.51
CA GLY A 162 19.43 14.52 6.73
C GLY A 162 19.36 14.92 8.20
N LEU A 163 19.21 13.95 9.10
CA LEU A 163 19.24 14.20 10.54
C LEU A 163 20.62 14.64 11.01
N GLN A 164 21.69 13.93 10.62
CA GLN A 164 23.06 14.27 11.00
C GLN A 164 23.40 15.71 10.62
N ARG A 165 23.05 16.12 9.40
CA ARG A 165 23.39 17.43 8.85
C ARG A 165 22.62 18.60 9.48
N TRP A 166 21.34 18.42 9.78
CA TRP A 166 20.47 19.54 10.18
C TRP A 166 20.18 19.58 11.68
N VAL A 167 20.26 18.45 12.37
CA VAL A 167 20.15 18.37 13.84
C VAL A 167 21.52 18.49 14.49
N GLU A 168 22.59 18.11 13.79
CA GLU A 168 23.98 18.09 14.29
C GLU A 168 24.15 17.29 15.60
N PRO A 169 23.64 16.05 15.70
CA PRO A 169 23.84 15.23 16.88
C PRO A 169 25.27 14.65 16.91
N SER A 170 25.71 14.18 18.08
CA SER A 170 26.98 13.47 18.23
C SER A 170 26.97 12.15 17.44
N GLY A 171 25.78 11.58 17.24
CA GLY A 171 25.55 10.48 16.31
C GLY A 171 24.06 10.23 16.10
N VAL A 172 23.73 9.61 14.97
CA VAL A 172 22.37 9.18 14.63
C VAL A 172 22.39 7.82 13.96
N ALA A 173 21.42 6.98 14.29
CA ALA A 173 21.12 5.71 13.66
C ALA A 173 19.66 5.68 13.21
N VAL A 174 19.43 5.06 12.06
CA VAL A 174 18.13 4.84 11.46
C VAL A 174 17.98 3.35 11.18
N VAL A 175 16.87 2.77 11.62
CA VAL A 175 16.44 1.40 11.27
C VAL A 175 15.10 1.50 10.57
N LEU A 176 15.00 0.97 9.35
CA LEU A 176 13.74 0.89 8.62
C LEU A 176 13.30 -0.57 8.49
N GLN A 177 12.03 -0.83 8.79
CA GLN A 177 11.35 -2.08 8.47
C GLN A 177 10.37 -1.80 7.32
N CYS A 178 10.65 -2.37 6.17
CA CYS A 178 9.94 -2.10 4.93
C CYS A 178 9.15 -3.34 4.48
N SER A 179 7.89 -3.14 4.07
CA SER A 179 7.01 -4.21 3.58
C SER A 179 6.52 -3.87 2.17
N HIS A 180 6.92 -4.67 1.19
CA HIS A 180 6.57 -4.49 -0.22
C HIS A 180 5.53 -5.52 -0.68
N PRO A 181 4.45 -5.09 -1.36
CA PRO A 181 3.44 -6.02 -1.87
C PRO A 181 4.00 -6.94 -2.96
N HIS A 182 3.65 -8.22 -2.91
CA HIS A 182 3.90 -9.25 -3.92
C HIS A 182 2.68 -10.16 -4.08
N TYR A 183 2.49 -10.82 -5.21
CA TYR A 183 1.32 -11.70 -5.43
C TYR A 183 1.17 -12.82 -4.41
N ASP A 184 2.28 -13.29 -3.85
CA ASP A 184 2.30 -14.37 -2.87
C ASP A 184 2.41 -13.86 -1.41
N GLY A 185 2.32 -12.54 -1.18
CA GLY A 185 2.38 -11.96 0.16
C GLY A 185 3.16 -10.65 0.22
N PHE A 186 4.08 -10.55 1.18
CA PHE A 186 4.93 -9.38 1.39
C PHE A 186 6.39 -9.79 1.34
N VAL A 187 7.20 -8.96 0.71
CA VAL A 187 8.65 -8.99 0.88
C VAL A 187 9.00 -8.00 1.96
N GLU A 188 9.51 -8.52 3.07
CA GLU A 188 9.99 -7.72 4.19
C GLU A 188 11.48 -7.46 4.02
N ALA A 189 11.92 -6.23 4.30
CA ALA A 189 13.32 -5.85 4.31
C ALA A 189 13.59 -5.01 5.57
N THR A 190 14.68 -5.31 6.27
CA THR A 190 15.16 -4.45 7.36
C THR A 190 16.52 -3.89 7.01
N VAL A 191 16.64 -2.56 7.00
CA VAL A 191 17.85 -1.84 6.62
C VAL A 191 18.27 -0.88 7.72
N THR A 192 19.58 -0.63 7.79
CA THR A 192 20.20 0.21 8.81
C THR A 192 21.10 1.26 8.17
N SER A 193 21.21 2.41 8.83
CA SER A 193 22.19 3.44 8.50
C SER A 193 22.58 4.18 9.77
N GLY A 194 23.87 4.47 9.93
CA GLY A 194 24.42 5.18 11.08
C GLY A 194 25.43 6.25 10.67
N SER A 195 25.58 7.28 11.50
CA SER A 195 26.54 8.37 11.32
C SER A 195 27.00 8.94 12.66
N GLY A 196 28.20 9.54 12.71
CA GLY A 196 28.83 10.01 13.95
C GLY A 196 29.10 8.85 14.91
N GLY A 197 28.65 8.98 16.16
CA GLY A 197 28.76 7.91 17.18
C GLY A 197 28.10 6.56 16.81
N PHE A 198 27.36 6.50 15.70
CA PHE A 198 26.76 5.28 15.15
C PHE A 198 27.44 4.81 13.84
N GLU A 199 28.65 5.27 13.49
CA GLU A 199 29.34 4.75 12.29
C GLU A 199 29.73 3.28 12.41
N ASP A 200 30.14 2.84 13.61
CA ASP A 200 30.46 1.43 13.89
C ASP A 200 29.22 0.69 14.40
N GLU A 201 28.62 -0.16 13.53
CA GLU A 201 27.47 -1.01 13.86
C GLU A 201 27.72 -1.99 15.02
N SER A 202 28.97 -2.20 15.44
CA SER A 202 29.34 -3.05 16.59
C SER A 202 29.48 -2.30 17.92
N SER A 203 29.31 -0.97 17.90
CA SER A 203 29.43 -0.13 19.10
C SER A 203 28.35 -0.42 20.15
N GLU A 204 28.66 -0.07 21.40
CA GLU A 204 27.74 -0.16 22.54
C GLU A 204 26.45 0.64 22.28
N LEU A 205 26.56 1.83 21.67
CA LEU A 205 25.42 2.68 21.31
C LEU A 205 24.45 1.98 20.35
N TRP A 206 24.97 1.27 19.34
CA TRP A 206 24.13 0.45 18.47
C TRP A 206 23.47 -0.69 19.24
N CYS A 207 24.21 -1.39 20.09
CA CYS A 207 23.66 -2.49 20.89
C CYS A 207 22.55 -2.04 21.82
N GLU A 208 22.72 -0.88 22.48
CA GLU A 208 21.69 -0.25 23.32
C GLU A 208 20.46 0.14 22.49
N PHE A 209 20.65 0.83 21.36
CA PHE A 209 19.56 1.23 20.48
C PHE A 209 18.73 0.02 20.04
N LEU A 210 19.37 -1.03 19.54
CA LEU A 210 18.70 -2.25 19.08
C LEU A 210 18.00 -3.00 20.22
N SER A 211 18.60 -3.02 21.41
CA SER A 211 17.98 -3.60 22.61
C SER A 211 16.71 -2.85 22.99
N LEU A 212 16.70 -1.52 22.88
CA LEU A 212 15.53 -0.68 23.14
C LEU A 212 14.42 -0.87 22.10
N LEU A 213 14.74 -1.30 20.88
CA LEU A 213 13.74 -1.64 19.85
C LEU A 213 12.96 -2.94 20.18
N LYS A 214 13.43 -3.77 21.12
CA LYS A 214 12.78 -5.02 21.57
C LYS A 214 12.52 -6.07 20.47
N PHE A 215 13.24 -6.05 19.35
CA PHE A 215 13.17 -7.12 18.35
C PHE A 215 14.56 -7.54 17.86
N LYS A 216 14.71 -8.82 17.50
CA LYS A 216 15.92 -9.30 16.82
C LYS A 216 15.92 -8.76 15.40
N LEU A 217 16.94 -7.97 15.03
CA LEU A 217 17.25 -7.69 13.63
C LEU A 217 17.43 -9.03 12.91
N ARG A 218 16.43 -9.44 12.13
CA ARG A 218 16.68 -10.43 11.09
C ARG A 218 17.33 -9.67 9.94
N ARG A 219 18.64 -9.84 9.77
CA ARG A 219 19.33 -9.46 8.53
C ARG A 219 18.91 -10.43 7.42
N ASP A 220 17.66 -10.37 7.01
CA ASP A 220 17.20 -10.96 5.76
C ASP A 220 17.06 -9.82 4.76
N VAL A 221 18.11 -9.62 3.97
CA VAL A 221 18.10 -9.76 2.51
C VAL A 221 19.46 -9.29 1.98
N SER A 222 20.07 -10.18 1.21
CA SER A 222 21.27 -10.01 0.41
C SER A 222 21.21 -8.82 -0.55
N VAL A 223 22.38 -8.23 -0.80
CA VAL A 223 22.67 -7.31 -1.90
C VAL A 223 22.13 -7.89 -3.21
N GLY A 224 21.01 -7.36 -3.69
CA GLY A 224 20.40 -7.70 -4.98
C GLY A 224 18.98 -8.27 -4.89
N GLY A 225 17.97 -7.38 -4.87
CA GLY A 225 16.60 -7.73 -5.23
C GLY A 225 15.54 -7.65 -4.11
N TRP A 226 15.38 -6.49 -3.47
CA TRP A 226 14.27 -6.26 -2.53
C TRP A 226 12.90 -6.16 -3.24
N CYS A 227 12.91 -5.62 -4.47
CA CYS A 227 11.71 -5.50 -5.28
C CYS A 227 11.43 -6.85 -5.95
N PRO A 228 10.28 -7.49 -5.68
CA PRO A 228 9.98 -8.83 -6.19
C PRO A 228 9.86 -8.87 -7.72
N PHE A 229 9.64 -7.72 -8.36
CA PHE A 229 9.46 -7.60 -9.81
C PHE A 229 10.77 -7.42 -10.59
N VAL A 230 11.93 -7.39 -9.91
CA VAL A 230 13.25 -7.36 -10.57
C VAL A 230 13.65 -8.74 -11.08
N ILE A 231 13.17 -9.81 -10.45
CA ILE A 231 13.59 -11.20 -10.71
C ILE A 231 12.70 -11.90 -11.76
N GLU A 232 11.52 -11.35 -12.08
CA GLU A 232 10.56 -11.99 -12.99
C GLU A 232 10.96 -11.85 -14.48
N ASN A 233 11.65 -12.88 -14.98
CA ASN A 233 11.87 -13.13 -16.41
C ASN A 233 10.59 -13.65 -17.06
N SER A 234 9.77 -12.75 -17.59
CA SER A 234 8.64 -13.10 -18.48
C SER A 234 8.81 -12.50 -19.87
N SER A 235 8.44 -13.29 -20.88
CA SER A 235 8.71 -13.14 -22.32
C SER A 235 7.70 -12.28 -23.10
N LYS A 236 6.60 -11.82 -22.49
CA LYS A 236 5.69 -10.88 -23.16
C LYS A 236 6.24 -9.46 -23.05
N GLU A 237 6.63 -8.88 -24.18
CA GLU A 237 6.99 -7.47 -24.28
C GLU A 237 5.76 -6.60 -24.00
N ALA A 238 5.96 -5.59 -23.15
CA ALA A 238 4.90 -4.62 -22.85
C ALA A 238 4.68 -3.72 -24.08
N ASP A 239 3.43 -3.31 -24.31
CA ASP A 239 3.08 -2.37 -25.38
C ASP A 239 3.92 -1.08 -25.29
N SER A 240 4.52 -0.68 -26.41
CA SER A 240 5.44 0.46 -26.47
C SER A 240 4.77 1.80 -26.14
N GLY A 241 3.47 1.92 -26.43
CA GLY A 241 2.64 3.06 -26.06
C GLY A 241 2.45 3.15 -24.55
N MET A 242 2.12 2.03 -23.90
CA MET A 242 2.02 1.96 -22.44
C MET A 242 3.37 2.24 -21.75
N VAL A 243 4.48 1.72 -22.28
CA VAL A 243 5.83 2.01 -21.75
C VAL A 243 6.11 3.52 -21.80
N SER A 244 5.82 4.16 -22.94
CA SER A 244 5.98 5.60 -23.11
C SER A 244 5.08 6.41 -22.17
N ALA A 245 3.88 5.91 -21.88
CA ALA A 245 2.98 6.51 -20.90
C ALA A 245 3.60 6.49 -19.48
N VAL A 246 4.15 5.35 -19.03
CA VAL A 246 4.82 5.28 -17.71
C VAL A 246 6.08 6.17 -17.66
N VAL A 247 6.85 6.24 -18.75
CA VAL A 247 7.97 7.20 -18.85
C VAL A 247 7.49 8.65 -18.71
N SER A 248 6.33 8.98 -19.28
CA SER A 248 5.73 10.31 -19.15
C SER A 248 5.30 10.60 -17.71
N ILE A 249 4.81 9.59 -16.98
CA ILE A 249 4.55 9.70 -15.53
C ILE A 249 5.84 10.04 -14.78
N LEU A 250 6.93 9.30 -15.00
CA LEU A 250 8.21 9.56 -14.34
C LEU A 250 8.69 11.00 -14.57
N LYS A 251 8.69 11.46 -15.82
CA LYS A 251 9.05 12.85 -16.17
C LYS A 251 8.17 13.87 -15.46
N ALA A 252 6.86 13.65 -15.42
CA ALA A 252 5.91 14.53 -14.74
C ALA A 252 6.11 14.58 -13.22
N LEU A 253 6.68 13.53 -12.61
CA LEU A 253 7.07 13.53 -11.20
C LEU A 253 8.41 14.22 -10.94
N GLY A 254 9.12 14.64 -12.00
CA GLY A 254 10.43 15.28 -11.92
C GLY A 254 11.61 14.31 -11.93
N GLU A 255 11.38 13.04 -12.26
CA GLU A 255 12.42 12.01 -12.34
C GLU A 255 13.05 11.95 -13.73
N ASP A 256 14.33 11.55 -13.76
CA ASP A 256 15.05 11.24 -15.00
C ASP A 256 14.85 9.74 -15.34
N PRO A 257 14.08 9.38 -16.38
CA PRO A 257 13.85 7.99 -16.73
C PRO A 257 15.10 7.25 -17.21
N SER A 258 16.18 7.97 -17.56
CA SER A 258 17.45 7.38 -17.97
C SER A 258 18.33 6.96 -16.79
N ARG A 259 17.97 7.37 -15.57
CA ARG A 259 18.61 6.93 -14.33
C ARG A 259 18.60 5.40 -14.25
N LYS A 260 19.76 4.79 -14.00
CA LYS A 260 20.01 3.34 -14.06
C LYS A 260 18.94 2.51 -13.34
N GLU A 261 18.49 2.96 -12.17
CA GLU A 261 17.50 2.22 -11.37
C GLU A 261 16.08 2.29 -11.96
N LEU A 262 15.78 3.34 -12.74
CA LEU A 262 14.47 3.62 -13.33
C LEU A 262 14.29 3.09 -14.76
N VAL A 263 15.37 2.81 -15.49
CA VAL A 263 15.30 2.37 -16.92
C VAL A 263 14.30 1.24 -17.14
N SER A 264 14.31 0.23 -16.27
CA SER A 264 13.43 -0.93 -16.37
C SER A 264 12.10 -0.77 -15.62
N THR A 265 11.89 0.34 -14.92
CA THR A 265 10.71 0.59 -14.10
C THR A 265 9.41 0.62 -14.90
N PRO A 266 9.31 1.30 -16.05
CA PRO A 266 8.13 1.23 -16.92
C PRO A 266 7.70 -0.20 -17.24
N THR A 267 8.64 -1.03 -17.69
CA THR A 267 8.37 -2.41 -18.07
C THR A 267 8.00 -3.28 -16.87
N ARG A 268 8.67 -3.12 -15.71
CA ARG A 268 8.34 -3.87 -14.49
C ARG A 268 6.95 -3.53 -13.96
N PHE A 269 6.61 -2.23 -13.94
CA PHE A 269 5.29 -1.78 -13.52
C PHE A 269 4.17 -2.33 -14.42
N LEU A 270 4.35 -2.27 -15.75
CA LEU A 270 3.38 -2.81 -16.69
C LEU A 270 3.27 -4.33 -16.62
N LYS A 271 4.39 -5.05 -16.49
CA LYS A 271 4.38 -6.51 -16.27
C LYS A 271 3.58 -6.89 -15.03
N TRP A 272 3.72 -6.11 -13.95
CA TRP A 272 2.87 -6.26 -12.78
C TRP A 272 1.38 -6.03 -13.14
N MET A 273 1.02 -4.88 -13.72
CA MET A 273 -0.38 -4.58 -14.07
C MET A 273 -1.03 -5.65 -14.96
N MET A 274 -0.29 -6.16 -15.96
CA MET A 274 -0.81 -7.14 -16.92
C MET A 274 -1.12 -8.50 -16.31
N LYS A 275 -0.56 -8.86 -15.14
CA LYS A 275 -0.93 -10.11 -14.46
C LYS A 275 -2.40 -10.14 -14.01
N PHE A 276 -3.02 -8.97 -13.79
CA PHE A 276 -4.44 -8.85 -13.46
C PHE A 276 -5.37 -8.96 -14.70
N GLN A 277 -4.83 -9.27 -15.88
CA GLN A 277 -5.64 -9.58 -17.07
C GLN A 277 -5.63 -11.06 -17.44
N ASN A 278 -4.61 -11.82 -17.02
CA ASN A 278 -4.30 -13.14 -17.58
C ASN A 278 -5.12 -14.31 -16.97
N VAL A 279 -6.25 -14.04 -16.33
CA VAL A 279 -7.06 -15.12 -15.73
C VAL A 279 -8.19 -15.52 -16.67
N ASN A 280 -7.90 -16.50 -17.54
CA ASN A 280 -8.92 -17.25 -18.25
C ASN A 280 -9.67 -18.14 -17.25
N PHE A 281 -10.99 -18.06 -17.25
CA PHE A 281 -11.84 -18.92 -16.43
C PHE A 281 -12.85 -19.62 -17.33
N GLU A 282 -12.63 -20.93 -17.53
CA GLU A 282 -13.60 -21.81 -18.16
C GLU A 282 -14.33 -22.57 -17.05
N MET A 283 -15.60 -22.24 -16.83
CA MET A 283 -16.41 -22.89 -15.80
C MET A 283 -17.08 -24.14 -16.38
N LYS A 284 -16.72 -25.34 -15.89
CA LYS A 284 -17.52 -26.55 -16.11
C LYS A 284 -18.63 -26.59 -15.07
N LEU A 285 -19.81 -26.11 -15.44
CA LEU A 285 -21.01 -26.14 -14.60
C LEU A 285 -21.65 -27.53 -14.64
N ASN A 286 -21.73 -28.20 -13.48
CA ASN A 286 -22.72 -29.25 -13.27
C ASN A 286 -23.88 -28.64 -12.47
N ARG A 287 -25.07 -28.56 -13.07
CA ARG A 287 -26.29 -28.11 -12.41
C ARG A 287 -26.83 -29.24 -11.53
N PHE A 288 -27.12 -28.95 -10.27
CA PHE A 288 -27.90 -29.83 -9.41
C PHE A 288 -29.10 -29.04 -8.87
N ASP A 289 -30.28 -29.62 -8.97
CA ASP A 289 -31.56 -29.02 -8.57
C ASP A 289 -32.09 -29.84 -7.40
N CYS A 290 -32.29 -29.27 -6.20
CA CYS A 290 -32.92 -29.98 -5.08
C CYS A 290 -33.57 -29.06 -4.03
N LYS A 291 -34.79 -29.43 -3.62
CA LYS A 291 -35.56 -28.84 -2.50
C LYS A 291 -35.45 -29.76 -1.27
N LEU A 292 -35.02 -29.25 -0.11
CA LEU A 292 -35.10 -29.95 1.19
C LEU A 292 -34.85 -29.02 2.38
N GLU A 293 -35.50 -29.31 3.52
CA GLU A 293 -35.75 -28.40 4.65
C GLU A 293 -34.72 -28.44 5.81
N GLU A 294 -33.86 -29.45 5.93
CA GLU A 294 -32.75 -29.45 6.91
C GLU A 294 -31.40 -29.49 6.20
N ARG A 295 -30.64 -28.39 6.34
CA ARG A 295 -29.32 -28.22 5.71
C ARG A 295 -28.30 -27.78 6.77
N ARG A 296 -27.13 -28.41 6.75
CA ARG A 296 -25.98 -28.05 7.60
C ARG A 296 -25.28 -26.81 7.05
N LEU A 297 -24.87 -25.90 7.93
CA LEU A 297 -24.00 -24.77 7.56
C LEU A 297 -22.58 -25.27 7.27
N CYS A 298 -22.12 -25.10 6.04
CA CYS A 298 -20.76 -25.34 5.59
C CYS A 298 -20.03 -24.01 5.42
N CYS A 299 -18.73 -23.98 5.75
CA CYS A 299 -17.93 -22.77 5.69
C CYS A 299 -16.58 -23.03 5.01
N GLU A 300 -16.21 -22.18 4.06
CA GLU A 300 -14.86 -22.09 3.50
C GLU A 300 -14.23 -20.77 3.98
N MET A 301 -13.20 -20.88 4.81
CA MET A 301 -12.59 -19.72 5.49
C MET A 301 -11.19 -19.41 4.98
N ASN A 302 -10.78 -18.15 5.13
CA ASN A 302 -9.42 -17.69 4.87
C ASN A 302 -8.93 -17.93 3.43
N ILE A 303 -9.80 -17.76 2.44
CA ILE A 303 -9.42 -17.86 1.03
C ILE A 303 -8.73 -16.56 0.61
N LYS A 304 -7.40 -16.61 0.45
CA LYS A 304 -6.60 -15.43 0.09
C LYS A 304 -6.92 -14.94 -1.32
N PHE A 305 -6.92 -13.63 -1.51
CA PHE A 305 -7.03 -13.01 -2.82
C PHE A 305 -6.16 -11.77 -2.95
N TRP A 306 -5.83 -11.44 -4.20
CA TRP A 306 -5.16 -10.22 -4.61
C TRP A 306 -5.95 -9.57 -5.73
N SER A 307 -5.99 -8.23 -5.73
CA SER A 307 -6.74 -7.47 -6.70
C SER A 307 -6.14 -6.09 -6.95
N MET A 308 -6.55 -5.44 -8.03
CA MET A 308 -6.14 -4.08 -8.36
C MET A 308 -7.32 -3.13 -8.21
N CYS A 309 -7.21 -2.15 -7.31
CA CYS A 309 -8.29 -1.20 -7.06
C CYS A 309 -8.50 -0.33 -8.31
N GLU A 310 -9.68 -0.41 -8.93
CA GLU A 310 -9.95 0.32 -10.18
C GLU A 310 -9.86 1.85 -10.00
N HIS A 311 -10.10 2.34 -8.78
CA HIS A 311 -10.05 3.76 -8.45
C HIS A 311 -8.64 4.37 -8.44
N HIS A 312 -7.61 3.55 -8.20
CA HIS A 312 -6.24 4.02 -7.93
C HIS A 312 -5.15 3.24 -8.63
N LEU A 313 -5.48 2.13 -9.29
CA LEU A 313 -4.54 1.22 -9.95
C LEU A 313 -3.44 0.73 -9.00
N LEU A 314 -3.84 0.44 -7.77
CA LEU A 314 -2.97 -0.03 -6.68
C LEU A 314 -3.50 -1.34 -6.11
N PRO A 315 -2.62 -2.21 -5.58
CA PRO A 315 -3.04 -3.50 -5.05
C PRO A 315 -3.90 -3.37 -3.80
N PHE A 316 -4.89 -4.24 -3.68
CA PHE A 316 -5.53 -4.59 -2.42
C PHE A 316 -5.61 -6.10 -2.30
N TYR A 317 -5.58 -6.59 -1.08
CA TYR A 317 -5.41 -8.02 -0.79
C TYR A 317 -6.11 -8.34 0.52
N GLY A 318 -6.46 -9.60 0.68
CA GLY A 318 -7.23 -9.99 1.85
C GLY A 318 -7.67 -11.43 1.81
N VAL A 319 -8.74 -11.70 2.53
CA VAL A 319 -9.36 -13.02 2.63
C VAL A 319 -10.84 -12.94 2.30
N VAL A 320 -11.34 -14.01 1.69
CA VAL A 320 -12.77 -14.28 1.51
C VAL A 320 -13.16 -15.45 2.40
N HIS A 321 -14.30 -15.29 3.06
CA HIS A 321 -14.98 -16.31 3.84
C HIS A 321 -16.34 -16.57 3.20
N ILE A 322 -16.71 -17.83 3.05
CA ILE A 322 -17.95 -18.23 2.38
C ILE A 322 -18.71 -19.20 3.25
N GLY A 323 -19.99 -18.91 3.49
CA GLY A 323 -20.93 -19.78 4.18
C GLY A 323 -22.05 -20.18 3.24
N TYR A 324 -22.41 -21.45 3.24
CA TYR A 324 -23.51 -21.98 2.43
C TYR A 324 -24.13 -23.19 3.10
N PHE A 325 -25.32 -23.60 2.66
CA PHE A 325 -26.06 -24.72 3.23
C PHE A 325 -25.96 -25.96 2.34
N CYS A 326 -25.55 -27.10 2.90
CA CYS A 326 -25.53 -28.41 2.24
C CYS A 326 -26.56 -29.35 2.85
N GLY A 327 -27.13 -30.25 2.05
CA GLY A 327 -27.89 -31.40 2.54
C GLY A 327 -27.02 -32.65 2.71
N ASP A 328 -27.62 -33.72 3.23
CA ASP A 328 -26.90 -34.97 3.58
C ASP A 328 -26.85 -36.02 2.45
N ASP A 329 -27.51 -35.78 1.31
CA ASP A 329 -27.56 -36.72 0.17
C ASP A 329 -26.32 -36.66 -0.74
N GLU A 330 -26.00 -37.76 -1.43
CA GLU A 330 -24.89 -37.86 -2.41
C GLU A 330 -24.94 -36.80 -3.53
N HIS A 331 -26.13 -36.25 -3.82
CA HIS A 331 -26.36 -35.19 -4.81
C HIS A 331 -26.22 -33.75 -4.26
N ASN A 332 -25.99 -33.58 -2.94
CA ASN A 332 -25.95 -32.28 -2.26
C ASN A 332 -24.61 -32.07 -1.53
N LYS A 333 -23.53 -32.53 -2.15
CA LYS A 333 -22.16 -32.49 -1.59
C LYS A 333 -21.66 -31.06 -1.45
N ALA A 334 -20.83 -30.83 -0.42
CA ALA A 334 -20.09 -29.58 -0.24
C ALA A 334 -19.35 -29.19 -1.53
N VAL A 335 -19.34 -27.89 -1.83
CA VAL A 335 -18.60 -27.34 -2.98
C VAL A 335 -17.13 -27.63 -2.76
N GLU A 336 -16.46 -28.10 -3.81
CA GLU A 336 -15.02 -28.35 -3.73
C GLU A 336 -14.28 -27.04 -3.48
N ARG A 337 -13.42 -27.02 -2.46
CA ARG A 337 -12.62 -25.84 -2.11
C ARG A 337 -11.81 -25.30 -3.30
N SER A 338 -11.30 -26.16 -4.17
CA SER A 338 -10.54 -25.77 -5.37
C SER A 338 -11.37 -24.93 -6.35
N LEU A 339 -12.67 -25.22 -6.47
CA LEU A 339 -13.61 -24.44 -7.28
C LEU A 339 -13.86 -23.07 -6.66
N VAL A 340 -14.03 -23.02 -5.34
CA VAL A 340 -14.19 -21.76 -4.60
C VAL A 340 -12.93 -20.89 -4.75
N GLU A 341 -11.75 -21.47 -4.51
CA GLU A 341 -10.45 -20.80 -4.69
C GLU A 341 -10.27 -20.29 -6.12
N SER A 342 -10.69 -21.06 -7.12
CA SER A 342 -10.65 -20.66 -8.54
C SER A 342 -11.56 -19.47 -8.84
N ILE A 343 -12.79 -19.46 -8.30
CA ILE A 343 -13.74 -18.35 -8.45
C ILE A 343 -13.22 -17.09 -7.75
N VAL A 344 -12.73 -17.22 -6.51
CA VAL A 344 -12.13 -16.11 -5.76
C VAL A 344 -10.91 -15.56 -6.50
N LYS A 345 -10.05 -16.42 -7.05
CA LYS A 345 -8.90 -16.01 -7.86
C LYS A 345 -9.32 -15.29 -9.14
N PHE A 346 -10.34 -15.79 -9.84
CA PHE A 346 -10.85 -15.18 -11.06
C PHE A 346 -11.41 -13.77 -10.84
N TYR A 347 -12.18 -13.56 -9.77
CA TYR A 347 -12.70 -12.23 -9.45
C TYR A 347 -11.67 -11.34 -8.77
N GLY A 348 -10.75 -11.91 -7.99
CA GLY A 348 -9.65 -11.21 -7.33
C GLY A 348 -8.69 -10.58 -8.35
N PHE A 349 -8.13 -11.38 -9.26
CA PHE A 349 -7.07 -10.93 -10.17
C PHE A 349 -7.59 -10.10 -11.36
N LYS A 350 -8.21 -8.94 -11.06
CA LYS A 350 -8.80 -7.98 -12.01
C LYS A 350 -8.72 -6.55 -11.47
N LEU A 351 -9.03 -5.58 -12.33
CA LEU A 351 -9.44 -4.25 -11.87
C LEU A 351 -10.81 -4.36 -11.22
N GLN A 352 -10.89 -4.03 -9.94
CA GLN A 352 -12.07 -4.31 -9.12
C GLN A 352 -12.37 -3.24 -8.08
N VAL A 353 -13.60 -3.36 -7.57
CA VAL A 353 -14.08 -2.76 -6.34
C VAL A 353 -14.45 -3.91 -5.41
N GLN A 354 -14.03 -3.86 -4.14
CA GLN A 354 -14.20 -4.97 -3.19
C GLN A 354 -15.67 -5.41 -3.10
N GLU A 355 -16.59 -4.46 -3.00
CA GLU A 355 -18.04 -4.68 -2.94
C GLU A 355 -18.56 -5.44 -4.16
N ARG A 356 -18.08 -5.07 -5.35
CA ARG A 356 -18.44 -5.75 -6.61
C ARG A 356 -17.91 -7.17 -6.62
N MET A 357 -16.65 -7.36 -6.24
CA MET A 357 -16.01 -8.67 -6.16
C MET A 357 -16.75 -9.61 -5.20
N THR A 358 -17.07 -9.14 -3.98
CA THR A 358 -17.82 -9.93 -2.97
C THR A 358 -19.17 -10.39 -3.52
N ARG A 359 -19.90 -9.48 -4.18
CA ARG A 359 -21.19 -9.81 -4.80
C ARG A 359 -21.04 -10.78 -5.97
N GLN A 360 -20.07 -10.58 -6.86
CA GLN A 360 -19.84 -11.46 -8.01
C GLN A 360 -19.50 -12.90 -7.58
N ILE A 361 -18.68 -13.05 -6.54
CA ILE A 361 -18.39 -14.37 -5.94
C ILE A 361 -19.69 -15.03 -5.45
N ALA A 362 -20.52 -14.29 -4.70
CA ALA A 362 -21.79 -14.81 -4.19
C ALA A 362 -22.74 -15.22 -5.34
N GLU A 363 -22.93 -14.35 -6.33
CA GLU A 363 -23.80 -14.60 -7.50
C GLU A 363 -23.32 -15.80 -8.34
N THR A 364 -22.00 -16.03 -8.44
CA THR A 364 -21.42 -17.13 -9.22
C THR A 364 -21.55 -18.48 -8.50
N LEU A 365 -21.36 -18.50 -7.18
CA LEU A 365 -21.46 -19.71 -6.37
C LEU A 365 -22.90 -20.07 -6.02
N SER A 366 -23.80 -19.08 -5.93
CA SER A 366 -25.20 -19.27 -5.55
C SER A 366 -25.91 -20.43 -6.28
N PRO A 367 -25.82 -20.58 -7.62
CA PRO A 367 -26.42 -21.71 -8.33
C PRO A 367 -25.84 -23.09 -7.96
N GLN A 368 -24.63 -23.15 -7.42
CA GLN A 368 -23.97 -24.41 -7.01
C GLN A 368 -24.37 -24.85 -5.59
N VAL A 369 -24.95 -23.94 -4.80
CA VAL A 369 -25.31 -24.16 -3.39
C VAL A 369 -26.79 -23.93 -3.13
N ASN A 370 -27.64 -24.13 -4.15
CA ASN A 370 -29.09 -23.97 -4.07
C ASN A 370 -29.56 -22.59 -3.59
N GLY A 371 -28.79 -21.53 -3.90
CA GLY A 371 -29.17 -20.13 -3.67
C GLY A 371 -28.83 -19.57 -2.29
N ASP A 372 -28.54 -20.41 -1.29
CA ASP A 372 -28.29 -19.97 0.08
C ASP A 372 -26.80 -19.77 0.34
N ILE A 373 -26.33 -18.51 0.21
CA ILE A 373 -24.91 -18.19 0.38
C ILE A 373 -24.69 -16.85 1.09
N ILE A 374 -23.65 -16.79 1.91
CA ILE A 374 -23.06 -15.59 2.46
C ILE A 374 -21.58 -15.54 2.08
N VAL A 375 -21.12 -14.38 1.60
CA VAL A 375 -19.72 -14.13 1.28
C VAL A 375 -19.28 -12.88 2.05
N VAL A 376 -18.21 -13.01 2.82
CA VAL A 376 -17.56 -11.91 3.53
C VAL A 376 -16.15 -11.76 3.00
N ALA A 377 -15.80 -10.59 2.47
CA ALA A 377 -14.43 -10.28 2.10
C ALA A 377 -13.86 -9.24 3.06
N GLU A 378 -12.68 -9.51 3.63
CA GLU A 378 -11.91 -8.59 4.47
C GLU A 378 -10.61 -8.26 3.73
N ALA A 379 -10.29 -6.98 3.54
CA ALA A 379 -9.13 -6.59 2.74
C ALA A 379 -8.41 -5.35 3.26
N GLU A 380 -7.10 -5.30 3.04
CA GLU A 380 -6.27 -4.10 3.18
C GLU A 380 -6.04 -3.47 1.80
N HIS A 381 -6.11 -2.15 1.75
CA HIS A 381 -5.98 -1.39 0.51
C HIS A 381 -4.73 -0.52 0.55
N THR A 382 -3.76 -0.77 -0.34
CA THR A 382 -2.54 0.07 -0.40
C THR A 382 -2.84 1.51 -0.84
N CYS A 383 -4.00 1.75 -1.46
CA CYS A 383 -4.48 3.10 -1.77
C CYS A 383 -4.91 3.90 -0.53
N MET A 384 -5.24 3.26 0.60
CA MET A 384 -5.53 3.96 1.87
C MET A 384 -4.25 4.38 2.61
N ILE A 385 -3.14 3.71 2.32
CA ILE A 385 -1.83 4.01 2.86
C ILE A 385 -1.21 5.18 2.10
N SER A 386 -1.31 5.14 0.77
CA SER A 386 -0.64 6.09 -0.12
C SER A 386 -1.44 7.38 -0.41
N ARG A 387 -2.54 7.65 0.32
CA ARG A 387 -3.41 8.81 0.08
C ARG A 387 -3.94 9.45 1.36
N GLY A 388 -4.18 10.75 1.29
CA GLY A 388 -4.96 11.49 2.29
C GLY A 388 -4.27 11.52 3.65
N ILE A 389 -4.95 11.01 4.67
CA ILE A 389 -4.47 10.93 6.06
C ILE A 389 -3.64 9.66 6.36
N GLU A 390 -3.31 8.88 5.33
CA GLU A 390 -2.29 7.81 5.38
C GLU A 390 -2.56 6.80 6.51
N LYS A 391 -3.70 6.09 6.41
CA LYS A 391 -4.14 5.15 7.46
C LYS A 391 -3.49 3.79 7.28
N PHE A 392 -2.37 3.58 7.98
CA PHE A 392 -1.73 2.27 8.10
C PHE A 392 -2.61 1.28 8.87
N GLY A 393 -2.60 0.01 8.45
CA GLY A 393 -3.35 -1.07 9.10
C GLY A 393 -4.88 -0.99 8.95
N SER A 394 -5.41 -0.07 8.14
CA SER A 394 -6.84 0.00 7.87
C SER A 394 -7.29 -1.16 6.98
N SER A 395 -8.29 -1.91 7.44
CA SER A 395 -8.98 -2.94 6.67
C SER A 395 -10.45 -2.59 6.45
N THR A 396 -11.04 -3.14 5.40
CA THR A 396 -12.46 -2.99 5.06
C THR A 396 -13.10 -4.36 4.91
N ALA A 397 -14.33 -4.49 5.43
CA ALA A 397 -15.12 -5.70 5.28
C ALA A 397 -16.37 -5.42 4.43
N THR A 398 -16.68 -6.33 3.52
CA THR A 398 -17.87 -6.30 2.66
C THR A 398 -18.60 -7.62 2.77
N VAL A 399 -19.93 -7.56 2.76
CA VAL A 399 -20.79 -8.74 2.92
C VAL A 399 -21.78 -8.78 1.76
N ALA A 400 -21.88 -9.93 1.10
CA ALA A 400 -22.93 -10.25 0.15
C ALA A 400 -23.72 -11.45 0.67
N VAL A 401 -25.05 -11.34 0.68
CA VAL A 401 -25.96 -12.42 1.11
C VAL A 401 -26.98 -12.68 0.02
N LEU A 402 -27.27 -13.96 -0.21
CA LEU A 402 -28.30 -14.44 -1.12
C LEU A 402 -29.09 -15.57 -0.44
N GLY A 403 -30.31 -15.83 -0.94
CA GLY A 403 -31.19 -16.86 -0.40
C GLY A 403 -31.52 -16.64 1.08
N ARG A 404 -31.55 -17.73 1.86
CA ARG A 404 -31.88 -17.77 3.29
C ARG A 404 -31.08 -16.77 4.14
N PHE A 405 -29.81 -16.52 3.82
CA PHE A 405 -29.00 -15.55 4.57
C PHE A 405 -29.52 -14.11 4.49
N SER A 406 -30.39 -13.78 3.52
CA SER A 406 -30.97 -12.43 3.38
C SER A 406 -31.98 -12.12 4.49
N SER A 407 -32.72 -13.12 4.98
CA SER A 407 -33.78 -12.98 5.98
C SER A 407 -33.43 -13.62 7.33
N ASP A 408 -32.65 -14.70 7.36
CA ASP A 408 -32.29 -15.42 8.58
C ASP A 408 -31.09 -14.76 9.29
N LEU A 409 -31.37 -13.99 10.34
CA LEU A 409 -30.34 -13.35 11.17
C LEU A 409 -29.55 -14.37 12.00
N SER A 410 -30.18 -15.45 12.46
CA SER A 410 -29.50 -16.47 13.27
C SER A 410 -28.43 -17.19 12.45
N ALA A 411 -28.75 -17.56 11.21
CA ALA A 411 -27.80 -18.15 10.27
C ALA A 411 -26.60 -17.22 10.00
N ARG A 412 -26.85 -15.92 9.79
CA ARG A 412 -25.79 -14.92 9.61
C ARG A 412 -24.89 -14.81 10.83
N THR A 413 -25.46 -14.69 12.03
CA THR A 413 -24.69 -14.59 13.28
C THR A 413 -23.81 -15.81 13.48
N LYS A 414 -24.35 -17.02 13.31
CA LYS A 414 -23.58 -18.28 13.41
C LYS A 414 -22.38 -18.30 12.45
N PHE A 415 -22.58 -17.84 11.22
CA PHE A 415 -21.49 -17.74 10.25
C PHE A 415 -20.44 -16.69 10.67
N LEU A 416 -20.85 -15.49 11.06
CA LEU A 416 -19.92 -14.43 11.48
C LEU A 416 -19.11 -14.82 12.73
N GLU A 417 -19.70 -15.54 13.67
CA GLU A 417 -18.98 -16.10 14.83
C GLU A 417 -17.91 -17.10 14.41
N SER A 418 -18.15 -17.88 13.35
CA SER A 418 -17.15 -18.83 12.85
C SER A 418 -15.91 -18.14 12.26
N ILE A 419 -16.04 -16.94 11.69
CA ILE A 419 -14.90 -16.13 11.23
C ILE A 419 -14.02 -15.70 12.41
N GLN A 420 -14.61 -15.32 13.53
CA GLN A 420 -13.86 -14.87 14.72
C GLN A 420 -13.01 -16.00 15.33
N LYS A 421 -13.49 -17.25 15.25
CA LYS A 421 -12.76 -18.42 15.76
C LYS A 421 -11.55 -18.81 14.90
N THR A 422 -11.46 -18.28 13.69
CA THR A 422 -10.36 -18.54 12.74
C THR A 422 -9.29 -17.45 12.71
N LYS A 423 -9.48 -16.33 13.43
CA LYS A 423 -8.46 -15.31 13.69
C LYS A 423 -7.66 -15.72 14.92
#